data_AF-A0A5K0WV67-F1
#
_entry.id   AF-A0A5K0WV67-F1
#
_cell.length_a   1.000
_cell.length_b   1.000
_cell.length_c   1.000
_cell.angle_alpha   90.00
_cell.angle_beta   90.00
_cell.angle_gamma   90.00
#
_symmetry.space_group_name_H-M   'P 1'
#
loop_
_entity.id
_entity.type
_entity.pdbx_description
1 polymer ?
#
loop_
_entity_poly.entity_id
_entity_poly.type
_entity_poly.pdbx_seq_one_letter_code
_entity_poly.pdbx_strand_id
1 'polypeptide(L)' 'SAVQDGKRAWEILKEKPLSFDLVLTEVSLPSLSGFALLTMIVENPLCKNIPVI' A
#
# COMPACT_ATOMS: atom_id res chain seq x y z
N SER A 1 2.44 -5.54 10.47
CA SER A 1 1.19 -6.31 10.69
C SER A 1 0.56 -6.59 9.34
N ALA A 2 -0.08 -7.74 9.17
CA ALA A 2 -0.79 -8.07 7.93
C ALA A 2 -2.23 -7.54 7.97
N VAL A 3 -2.74 -7.16 6.80
CA VAL A 3 -4.14 -6.77 6.60
C VAL A 3 -4.67 -7.45 5.34
N GLN A 4 -5.96 -7.74 5.31
CA GLN A 4 -6.59 -8.50 4.22
C GLN A 4 -7.27 -7.62 3.15
N ASP A 5 -7.28 -6.31 3.33
CA ASP A 5 -7.99 -5.36 2.45
C ASP A 5 -7.08 -4.20 2.05
N GLY A 6 -7.03 -3.89 0.75
CA GLY A 6 -6.15 -2.85 0.20
C GLY A 6 -6.49 -1.44 0.69
N LYS A 7 -7.77 -1.14 1.00
CA LYS A 7 -8.14 0.16 1.59
C LYS A 7 -7.58 0.32 2.99
N ARG A 8 -7.63 -0.74 3.80
CA ARG A 8 -7.06 -0.70 5.15
C ARG A 8 -5.54 -0.58 5.11
N ALA A 9 -4.89 -1.26 4.17
CA ALA A 9 -3.46 -1.08 3.92
C ALA A 9 -3.12 0.38 3.60
N TRP A 10 -3.91 1.01 2.74
CA TRP A 10 -3.72 2.41 2.36
C TRP A 10 -3.86 3.39 3.54
N GLU A 11 -4.85 3.19 4.42
CA GLU A 11 -5.02 4.01 5.61
C GLU A 11 -3.79 3.95 6.52
N ILE A 12 -3.28 2.75 6.78
CA ILE A 12 -2.10 2.54 7.63
C ILE A 12 -0.85 3.17 7.01
N LEU A 13 -0.66 3.02 5.69
CA LEU A 13 0.46 3.61 4.96
C LEU A 13 0.47 5.14 5.06
N LYS A 14 -0.70 5.79 4.97
CA LYS A 14 -0.79 7.25 5.10
C LYS A 14 -0.52 7.75 6.52
N GLU A 15 -0.92 7.00 7.54
CA GLU A 15 -0.67 7.37 8.93
C GLU A 15 0.82 7.31 9.28
N LYS A 16 1.55 6.37 8.66
CA LYS A 16 2.95 6.07 8.99
C LYS A 16 3.81 5.75 7.74
N PRO A 17 3.96 6.70 6.80
CA PRO A 17 4.57 6.44 5.50
C PRO A 17 6.06 6.04 5.56
N LEU A 18 6.78 6.44 6.62
CA LEU A 18 8.19 6.10 6.82
C LEU A 18 8.41 4.93 7.78
N SER A 19 7.35 4.22 8.17
CA SER A 19 7.44 3.06 9.07
C SER A 19 7.47 1.72 8.34
N PHE A 20 7.50 1.74 7.01
CA PHE A 20 7.47 0.55 6.16
C PHE A 20 8.54 0.65 5.09
N ASP A 21 9.40 -0.35 5.03
CA ASP A 21 10.47 -0.45 4.04
C ASP A 21 10.07 -1.27 2.81
N LEU A 22 8.93 -1.96 2.85
CA LEU A 22 8.43 -2.83 1.78
C LEU A 22 6.92 -3.06 1.95
N VAL A 23 6.19 -3.04 0.84
CA VAL A 23 4.80 -3.52 0.75
C VAL A 23 4.76 -4.75 -0.15
N LEU A 24 4.23 -5.84 0.38
CA LEU A 24 3.91 -7.06 -0.37
C LEU A 24 2.39 -7.11 -0.59
N THR A 25 1.95 -7.18 -1.84
CA THR A 25 0.52 -7.22 -2.16
C THR A 25 0.19 -8.28 -3.19
N GLU A 26 -0.96 -8.93 -3.01
CA GLU A 26 -1.53 -9.79 -4.06
C GLU A 26 -2.20 -8.93 -5.13
N VAL A 27 -2.24 -9.44 -6.36
CA VAL A 27 -2.95 -8.78 -7.48
C VAL A 27 -4.45 -8.64 -7.17
N SER A 28 -5.03 -9.72 -6.64
CA SER A 28 -6.44 -9.78 -6.28
C SER A 28 -6.59 -9.56 -4.77
N LEU A 29 -7.25 -8.47 -4.42
CA LEU A 29 -7.59 -8.11 -3.05
C LEU A 29 -9.07 -7.74 -2.95
N PRO A 30 -9.71 -7.95 -1.79
CA PRO A 30 -11.03 -7.39 -1.50
C PRO A 30 -10.99 -5.85 -1.57
N SER A 31 -12.06 -5.25 -2.09
CA SER A 31 -12.33 -3.80 -2.15
C SER A 31 -11.39 -2.92 -3.00
N LEU A 32 -10.09 -3.15 -2.95
CA LEU A 32 -9.05 -2.40 -3.68
C LEU A 32 -7.98 -3.40 -4.13
N SER A 33 -7.81 -3.55 -5.45
CA SER A 33 -6.79 -4.45 -6.01
C SER A 33 -5.36 -4.01 -5.66
N GLY A 34 -4.41 -4.95 -5.71
CA GLY A 34 -2.99 -4.64 -5.48
C GLY A 34 -2.43 -3.62 -6.47
N PHE A 35 -2.88 -3.65 -7.73
CA PHE A 35 -2.51 -2.65 -8.74
C PHE A 35 -3.02 -1.25 -8.41
N ALA A 36 -4.27 -1.14 -7.94
CA ALA A 36 -4.82 0.14 -7.54
C ALA A 36 -4.10 0.68 -6.30
N LEU A 37 -3.79 -0.18 -5.33
CA LEU A 37 -2.99 0.18 -4.15
C LEU A 37 -1.59 0.66 -4.56
N LEU A 38 -0.90 -0.04 -5.46
CA LEU A 38 0.41 0.35 -5.99
C LEU A 38 0.36 1.72 -6.67
N THR A 39 -0.66 1.96 -7.49
CA THR A 39 -0.88 3.27 -8.13
C THR A 39 -0.99 4.39 -7.10
N MET A 40 -1.80 4.18 -6.06
CA MET A 40 -1.98 5.16 -4.98
C MET A 40 -0.67 5.41 -4.18
N ILE A 41 0.13 4.37 -3.96
CA ILE A 41 1.43 4.48 -3.27
C ILE A 41 2.42 5.31 -4.09
N VAL A 42 2.54 5.02 -5.38
CA VAL A 42 3.49 5.71 -6.28
C VAL A 42 3.08 7.17 -6.52
N GLU A 43 1.79 7.45 -6.63
CA GLU A 43 1.27 8.81 -6.80
C GLU A 43 1.38 9.66 -5.53
N ASN A 44 1.52 9.05 -4.35
CA ASN A 44 1.67 9.78 -3.10
C ASN A 44 3.15 10.13 -2.82
N PRO A 45 3.51 11.43 -2.77
CA PRO A 45 4.90 11.87 -2.58
C PRO A 45 5.56 11.36 -1.29
N LEU A 46 4.77 11.06 -0.25
CA LEU A 46 5.27 10.55 1.04
C LEU A 46 5.56 9.04 1.00
N CYS A 47 4.91 8.31 0.10
CA CYS A 47 5.01 6.85 -0.01
C CYS A 47 5.79 6.39 -1.25
N LYS A 48 6.09 7.29 -2.20
CA LYS A 48 6.72 6.95 -3.49
C LYS A 48 8.07 6.21 -3.42
N ASN A 49 8.74 6.29 -2.27
CA ASN A 49 10.04 5.64 -2.06
C ASN A 49 9.91 4.22 -1.48
N ILE A 50 8.70 3.80 -1.10
CA ILE A 50 8.45 2.47 -0.56
C ILE A 50 8.38 1.49 -1.74
N PRO A 51 9.27 0.49 -1.82
CA PRO A 51 9.17 -0.55 -2.84
C PRO A 51 7.89 -1.36 -2.64
N VAL A 52 7.22 -1.69 -3.75
CA VAL A 52 6.03 -2.54 -3.78
C VAL A 52 6.31 -3.73 -4.70
N ILE A 53 6.04 -4.95 -4.23
CA ILE A 53 6.20 -6.22 -4.97
C ILE A 53 4.86 -6.95 -4.99
#